data_AF-A0A942IN95-F1
#
_entry.id   AF-A0A942IN95-F1
#
_cell.length_a   1.000
_cell.length_b   1.000
_cell.length_c   1.000
_cell.angle_alpha   90.00
_cell.angle_beta   90.00
_cell.angle_gamma   90.00
#
_symmetry.space_group_name_H-M   'P 1'
#
loop_
_entity.id
_entity.type
_entity.pdbx_description
1 polymer ?
#
loop_
_entity_poly.entity_id
_entity_poly.type
_entity_poly.pdbx_seq_one_letter_code
_entity_poly.pdbx_strand_id
1 'polypeptide(L)'
;MDREFLTLKEIEGVVVHDLYLKKEVARRSEAFEYLDDVEKMTDYVGGEVVVSPPIRCDWMMKKVFYPGVEAYFLYNRKDEEFPPSMQVLFSGGKARELKGDDLSVLAIATINHMIHYIRLSNPDRSLPEICSVV
;
A
#
# COMPACT_ATOMS: atom_id res chain seq x y z
N MET A 1 -8.23 13.71 18.03
CA MET A 1 -6.84 13.23 18.25
C MET A 1 -6.25 13.12 16.86
N ASP A 2 -5.22 13.91 16.56
CA ASP A 2 -4.54 13.83 15.27
C ASP A 2 -3.95 12.44 15.09
N ARG A 3 -4.26 11.79 13.97
CA ARG A 3 -3.77 10.45 13.67
C ARG A 3 -2.32 10.57 13.18
N GLU A 4 -1.38 9.99 13.92
CA GLU A 4 0.03 9.94 13.55
C GLU A 4 0.22 8.93 12.41
N PHE A 5 0.85 9.34 11.31
CA PHE A 5 1.26 8.47 10.22
C PHE A 5 2.77 8.29 10.24
N LEU A 6 3.20 7.03 10.25
CA LEU A 6 4.59 6.66 10.48
C LEU A 6 5.15 5.86 9.33
N THR A 7 6.37 6.20 8.95
CA THR A 7 7.26 5.35 8.15
C THR A 7 7.92 4.28 9.03
N LEU A 8 8.50 3.25 8.42
CA LEU A 8 9.28 2.26 9.18
C LEU A 8 10.50 2.90 9.86
N LYS A 9 11.08 3.93 9.23
CA LYS A 9 12.16 4.71 9.81
C LYS A 9 11.74 5.38 11.12
N GLU A 10 10.54 5.93 11.18
CA GLU A 10 10.02 6.59 12.39
C GLU A 10 9.61 5.58 13.47
N ILE A 11 9.26 4.36 13.09
CA ILE A 11 8.94 3.27 14.02
C ILE A 11 10.21 2.70 14.66
N GLU A 12 11.21 2.32 13.85
CA GLU A 12 12.37 1.58 14.33
C GLU A 12 13.60 2.44 14.61
N GLY A 13 13.63 3.68 14.10
CA GLY A 13 14.81 4.54 14.11
C GLY A 13 15.91 4.11 13.12
N VAL A 14 15.71 3.02 12.37
CA VAL A 14 16.64 2.53 11.34
C VAL A 14 16.05 2.65 9.93
N VAL A 15 16.91 2.83 8.94
CA VAL A 15 16.50 3.17 7.56
C VAL A 15 16.35 1.92 6.66
N VAL A 16 16.91 0.77 7.07
CA VAL A 16 17.04 -0.41 6.19
C VAL A 16 15.69 -0.96 5.74
N HIS A 17 14.78 -1.24 6.66
CA HIS A 17 13.46 -1.78 6.31
C HIS A 17 12.59 -0.74 5.58
N ASP A 18 12.73 0.54 5.92
CA ASP A 18 12.05 1.64 5.21
C ASP A 18 12.45 1.71 3.73
N LEU A 19 13.76 1.63 3.44
CA LEU A 19 14.26 1.59 2.07
C LEU A 19 13.83 0.33 1.33
N TYR A 20 13.87 -0.81 2.01
CA TYR A 20 13.40 -2.08 1.44
C TYR A 20 11.93 -1.97 1.05
N LEU A 21 11.05 -1.55 1.96
CA LEU A 21 9.63 -1.37 1.71
C LEU A 21 9.39 -0.39 0.55
N LYS A 22 10.06 0.78 0.55
CA LYS A 22 9.92 1.77 -0.53
C LYS A 22 10.29 1.20 -1.90
N LYS A 23 11.39 0.45 -1.99
CA LYS A 23 11.82 -0.21 -3.23
C LYS A 23 10.78 -1.22 -3.72
N GLU A 24 10.28 -2.03 -2.80
CA GLU A 24 9.28 -3.06 -3.08
C GLU A 24 7.94 -2.47 -3.54
N VAL A 25 7.51 -1.40 -2.91
CA VAL A 25 6.29 -0.67 -3.27
C VAL A 25 6.43 0.02 -4.62
N ALA A 26 7.56 0.70 -4.88
CA ALA A 26 7.82 1.38 -6.15
C ALA A 26 7.76 0.41 -7.34
N ARG A 27 8.39 -0.76 -7.21
CA ARG A 27 8.34 -1.86 -8.20
C ARG A 27 6.92 -2.29 -8.59
N ARG A 28 5.96 -2.15 -7.67
CA ARG A 28 4.57 -2.62 -7.82
C ARG A 28 3.60 -1.53 -8.25
N SER A 29 4.01 -0.27 -8.22
CA SER A 29 3.11 0.88 -8.38
C SER A 29 2.45 0.94 -9.77
N GLU A 30 3.16 0.51 -10.82
CA GLU A 30 2.63 0.50 -12.20
C GLU A 30 1.41 -0.41 -12.38
N ALA A 31 1.33 -1.52 -11.64
CA ALA A 31 0.18 -2.44 -11.73
C ALA A 31 -1.15 -1.74 -11.42
N PHE A 32 -1.13 -0.74 -10.54
CA PHE A 32 -2.33 -0.03 -10.08
C PHE A 32 -2.90 0.95 -11.10
N GLU A 33 -2.20 1.20 -12.22
CA GLU A 33 -2.82 1.90 -13.36
C GLU A 33 -3.94 1.07 -14.01
N TYR A 34 -3.94 -0.24 -13.78
CA TYR A 34 -4.95 -1.18 -14.29
C TYR A 34 -6.06 -1.45 -13.27
N LEU A 35 -6.03 -0.80 -12.11
CA LEU A 35 -7.09 -0.89 -11.12
C LEU A 35 -8.32 -0.12 -11.61
N ASP A 36 -9.42 -0.85 -11.82
CA ASP A 36 -10.70 -0.34 -12.31
C ASP A 36 -11.59 0.21 -11.20
N ASP A 37 -11.57 -0.43 -10.03
CA ASP A 37 -12.50 -0.18 -8.94
C ASP A 37 -11.79 -0.30 -7.58
N VAL A 38 -11.47 0.85 -6.98
CA VAL A 38 -10.75 0.93 -5.71
C VAL A 38 -11.59 0.35 -4.56
N GLU A 39 -12.90 0.55 -4.58
CA GLU A 39 -13.80 0.07 -3.52
C GLU A 39 -13.84 -1.45 -3.50
N LYS A 40 -14.03 -2.08 -4.68
CA LYS A 40 -14.03 -3.55 -4.78
C LYS A 40 -12.67 -4.16 -4.44
N MET A 41 -11.57 -3.57 -4.89
CA MET A 41 -10.24 -4.05 -4.51
C MET A 41 -10.03 -3.95 -3.00
N THR A 42 -10.47 -2.84 -2.40
CA THR A 42 -10.33 -2.61 -0.96
C THR A 42 -11.15 -3.61 -0.16
N ASP A 43 -12.40 -3.88 -0.55
CA ASP A 43 -13.24 -4.92 0.05
C ASP A 43 -12.62 -6.32 -0.11
N TYR A 44 -12.11 -6.63 -1.31
CA TYR A 44 -11.45 -7.91 -1.61
C TYR A 44 -10.24 -8.18 -0.70
N VAL A 45 -9.43 -7.16 -0.40
CA VAL A 45 -8.30 -7.30 0.53
C VAL A 45 -8.71 -7.11 2.00
N GLY A 46 -10.00 -6.91 2.29
CA GLY A 46 -10.55 -6.70 3.63
C GLY A 46 -10.06 -5.41 4.29
N GLY A 47 -9.96 -4.33 3.51
CA GLY A 47 -9.60 -2.99 3.96
C GLY A 47 -10.79 -2.04 4.02
N GLU A 48 -10.50 -0.75 4.18
CA GLU A 48 -11.47 0.33 4.21
C GLU A 48 -10.98 1.50 3.34
N VAL A 49 -11.83 2.02 2.44
CA VAL A 49 -11.47 3.20 1.64
C VAL A 49 -11.53 4.45 2.52
N VAL A 50 -10.51 5.30 2.42
CA VAL A 50 -10.47 6.59 3.12
C VAL A 50 -11.05 7.67 2.21
N VAL A 51 -12.33 7.98 2.38
CA VAL A 51 -13.13 8.90 1.51
C VAL A 51 -12.63 10.35 1.53
N SER A 52 -11.81 10.74 2.50
CA SER A 52 -11.16 12.05 2.55
C SER A 52 -9.74 11.91 3.11
N PRO A 53 -8.77 11.53 2.25
CA PRO A 53 -7.40 11.27 2.67
C PRO A 53 -6.79 12.51 3.35
N PRO A 54 -6.19 12.37 4.56
CA PRO A 54 -5.51 13.48 5.23
C PRO A 54 -4.18 13.84 4.54
N ILE A 55 -3.70 12.99 3.65
CA ILE A 55 -2.52 13.19 2.81
C ILE A 55 -3.00 13.18 1.36
N ARG A 56 -2.59 14.18 0.57
CA ARG A 56 -2.99 14.30 -0.84
C ARG A 56 -2.54 13.05 -1.62
N CYS A 57 -3.52 12.37 -2.18
CA CYS A 57 -3.36 11.21 -3.08
C CYS A 57 -4.65 11.01 -3.88
N ASP A 58 -4.61 10.21 -4.95
CA ASP A 58 -5.81 9.88 -5.75
C ASP A 58 -6.75 8.96 -4.98
N TRP A 59 -6.18 7.99 -4.26
CA TRP A 59 -6.92 7.18 -3.32
C TRP A 59 -6.03 6.71 -2.18
N MET A 60 -6.68 6.46 -1.05
CA MET A 60 -6.06 5.89 0.13
C MET A 60 -6.94 4.78 0.65
N MET A 61 -6.35 3.62 0.93
CA MET A 61 -7.02 2.55 1.65
C MET A 61 -6.31 2.28 2.96
N LYS A 62 -7.09 1.89 3.96
CA LYS A 62 -6.64 1.43 5.25
C LYS A 62 -6.76 -0.08 5.32
N LYS A 63 -5.77 -0.75 5.91
CA LYS A 63 -5.85 -2.14 6.33
C LYS A 63 -5.50 -2.23 7.81
N VAL A 64 -6.37 -2.86 8.60
CA VAL A 64 -6.02 -3.26 9.96
C VAL A 64 -5.37 -4.63 9.88
N PHE A 65 -4.11 -4.75 10.28
CA PHE A 65 -3.43 -6.05 10.33
C PHE A 65 -3.85 -6.80 11.60
N TYR A 66 -3.91 -6.10 12.73
CA TYR A 66 -4.42 -6.59 14.00
C TYR A 66 -4.80 -5.41 14.90
N PRO A 67 -5.52 -5.63 16.02
CA PRO A 67 -5.96 -4.56 16.89
C PRO A 67 -4.82 -3.63 17.33
N GLY A 68 -4.89 -2.36 16.93
CA GLY A 68 -3.89 -1.34 17.24
C GLY A 68 -2.76 -1.20 16.22
N VAL A 69 -2.79 -1.95 15.12
CA VAL A 69 -1.81 -1.86 14.02
C VAL A 69 -2.51 -1.71 12.68
N GLU A 70 -2.32 -0.53 12.11
CA GLU A 70 -2.97 -0.10 10.87
C GLU A 70 -1.91 0.23 9.83
N ALA A 71 -2.17 -0.15 8.59
CA ALA A 71 -1.40 0.29 7.42
C ALA A 71 -2.31 1.09 6.49
N TYR A 72 -1.74 2.09 5.85
CA TYR A 72 -2.39 2.95 4.89
C TYR A 72 -1.60 2.92 3.59
N PHE A 73 -2.30 2.60 2.51
CA PHE A 73 -1.74 2.51 1.16
C PHE A 73 -2.26 3.71 0.39
N LEU A 74 -1.35 4.62 0.05
CA LEU A 74 -1.64 5.85 -0.65
C LEU A 74 -1.13 5.69 -2.07
N TYR A 75 -1.98 6.01 -3.05
CA TYR A 75 -1.62 5.90 -4.45
C TYR A 75 -1.83 7.23 -5.18
N ASN A 76 -0.86 7.57 -6.02
CA ASN A 76 -0.97 8.61 -7.01
C ASN A 76 -0.89 7.98 -8.40
N ARG A 77 -1.87 8.29 -9.24
CA ARG A 77 -1.86 7.97 -10.65
C ARG A 77 -0.73 8.71 -11.33
N LYS A 78 -0.29 8.15 -12.46
CA LYS A 78 0.63 8.81 -13.37
C LYS A 78 0.03 10.12 -13.87
N ASP A 79 0.86 11.14 -14.01
CA ASP A 79 0.53 12.38 -14.73
C ASP A 79 1.61 12.72 -15.77
N GLU A 80 1.57 13.92 -16.33
CA GLU A 80 2.53 14.37 -17.35
C GLU A 80 3.96 14.52 -16.80
N GLU A 81 4.10 14.74 -15.49
CA GLU A 81 5.37 15.07 -14.83
C GLU A 81 5.93 13.90 -14.00
N PHE A 82 5.07 13.03 -13.46
CA PHE A 82 5.44 12.01 -12.48
C PHE A 82 4.89 10.61 -12.83
N PRO A 83 5.71 9.54 -12.64
CA PRO A 83 5.24 8.17 -12.77
C PRO A 83 4.22 7.81 -11.67
N PRO A 84 3.43 6.74 -11.85
CA PRO A 84 2.54 6.28 -10.79
C PRO A 84 3.34 5.92 -9.55
N SER A 85 2.82 6.26 -8.38
CA SER A 85 3.53 6.03 -7.12
C SER A 85 2.60 5.51 -6.03
N MET A 86 3.13 4.61 -5.22
CA MET A 86 2.49 4.13 -4.01
C MET A 86 3.38 4.38 -2.79
N GLN A 87 2.76 4.71 -1.67
CA GLN A 87 3.40 4.81 -0.37
C GLN A 87 2.62 3.99 0.65
N VAL A 88 3.34 3.36 1.57
CA VAL A 88 2.75 2.72 2.74
C VAL A 88 3.16 3.48 4.00
N LEU A 89 2.17 3.83 4.80
CA LEU A 89 2.33 4.45 6.12
C LEU A 89 1.64 3.60 7.18
N PHE A 90 2.10 3.67 8.41
CA PHE A 90 1.59 2.89 9.53
C PHE A 90 1.00 3.81 10.59
N SER A 91 0.02 3.30 11.32
CA SER A 91 -0.60 4.00 12.45
C SER A 91 -1.14 3.00 13.48
N GLY A 92 -1.72 3.53 14.55
CA GLY A 92 -2.26 2.76 15.66
C GLY A 92 -1.28 2.63 16.81
N GLY A 93 -1.83 2.54 18.03
CA GLY A 93 -1.05 2.60 19.27
C GLY A 93 -0.03 1.49 19.45
N LYS A 94 -0.12 0.40 18.67
CA LYS A 94 0.80 -0.74 18.72
C LYS A 94 1.71 -0.86 17.50
N ALA A 95 1.63 0.07 16.53
CA ALA A 95 2.49 -0.01 15.33
C ALA A 95 3.98 0.01 15.70
N ARG A 96 4.34 0.72 16.76
CA ARG A 96 5.71 0.81 17.27
C ARG A 96 6.19 -0.42 18.04
N GLU A 97 5.30 -1.35 18.39
CA GLU A 97 5.64 -2.58 19.11
C GLU A 97 6.22 -3.67 18.18
N LEU A 98 6.13 -3.45 16.87
CA LEU A 98 6.54 -4.41 15.86
C LEU A 98 7.88 -4.06 15.24
N LYS A 99 8.56 -5.11 14.78
CA LYS A 99 9.71 -4.93 13.91
C LYS A 99 9.23 -4.49 12.54
N GLY A 100 9.99 -3.60 11.93
CA GLY A 100 9.75 -3.09 10.60
C GLY A 100 9.87 -4.17 9.53
N ASP A 101 10.65 -5.23 9.76
CA ASP A 101 10.66 -6.42 8.91
C ASP A 101 9.25 -7.04 8.84
N ASP A 102 8.63 -7.33 9.99
CA ASP A 102 7.27 -7.89 10.06
C ASP A 102 6.24 -6.98 9.39
N LEU A 103 6.29 -5.67 9.66
CA LEU A 103 5.42 -4.68 9.04
C LEU A 103 5.61 -4.59 7.52
N SER A 104 6.86 -4.66 7.06
CA SER A 104 7.18 -4.63 5.63
C SER A 104 6.63 -5.86 4.92
N VAL A 105 6.74 -7.05 5.53
CA VAL A 105 6.20 -8.30 5.00
C VAL A 105 4.67 -8.22 4.89
N LEU A 106 3.99 -7.73 5.92
CA LEU A 106 2.53 -7.56 5.90
C LEU A 106 2.08 -6.56 4.83
N ALA A 107 2.78 -5.44 4.70
CA ALA A 107 2.49 -4.44 3.67
C ALA A 107 2.68 -5.01 2.27
N ILE A 108 3.80 -5.68 2.00
CA ILE A 108 4.09 -6.28 0.69
C ILE A 108 3.09 -7.39 0.35
N ALA A 109 2.77 -8.27 1.32
CA ALA A 109 1.77 -9.32 1.12
C ALA A 109 0.40 -8.72 0.78
N THR A 110 0.02 -7.61 1.41
CA THR A 110 -1.23 -6.91 1.09
C THR A 110 -1.19 -6.36 -0.33
N ILE A 111 -0.10 -5.70 -0.76
CA ILE A 111 0.02 -5.19 -2.13
C ILE A 111 -0.01 -6.33 -3.15
N ASN A 112 0.63 -7.46 -2.87
CA ASN A 112 0.54 -8.64 -3.75
C ASN A 112 -0.91 -9.13 -3.85
N HIS A 113 -1.67 -9.10 -2.76
CA HIS A 113 -3.09 -9.45 -2.77
C HIS A 113 -3.94 -8.47 -3.59
N MET A 114 -3.60 -7.17 -3.56
CA MET A 114 -4.22 -6.16 -4.44
C MET A 114 -3.88 -6.41 -5.92
N ILE A 115 -2.62 -6.76 -6.24
CA ILE A 115 -2.21 -7.10 -7.60
C ILE A 115 -2.92 -8.37 -8.08
N HIS A 116 -3.12 -9.35 -7.20
CA HIS A 116 -3.93 -10.51 -7.52
C HIS A 116 -5.36 -10.13 -7.94
N TYR A 117 -6.01 -9.20 -7.22
CA TYR A 117 -7.30 -8.64 -7.65
C TYR A 117 -7.21 -8.01 -9.03
N ILE A 118 -6.21 -7.16 -9.29
CA ILE A 118 -6.01 -6.48 -10.59
C ILE A 118 -5.91 -7.50 -11.73
N ARG A 119 -5.22 -8.63 -11.52
CA ARG A 119 -5.13 -9.71 -12.51
C ARG A 119 -6.49 -10.35 -12.78
N LEU A 120 -7.25 -10.63 -11.73
CA LEU A 120 -8.58 -11.25 -11.85
C LEU A 120 -9.59 -10.33 -12.54
N SER A 121 -9.51 -9.01 -12.31
CA SER A 121 -10.41 -8.04 -12.94
C SER A 121 -10.01 -7.65 -14.37
N ASN A 122 -8.83 -8.05 -14.84
CA ASN A 122 -8.30 -7.71 -16.16
C ASN A 122 -7.81 -8.95 -16.96
N PRO A 123 -8.66 -9.98 -17.20
CA PRO A 123 -8.23 -11.26 -17.79
C PRO A 123 -7.68 -11.14 -19.23
N ASP A 124 -8.17 -10.15 -19.99
CA ASP A 124 -7.83 -9.97 -21.42
C ASP A 124 -6.80 -8.86 -21.67
N ARG A 125 -6.23 -8.26 -20.61
CA ARG A 125 -5.26 -7.17 -20.74
C ARG A 125 -3.82 -7.68 -20.64
N SER A 126 -2.93 -7.07 -21.41
CA SER A 126 -1.49 -7.22 -21.20
C SER A 126 -1.09 -6.41 -19.97
N LEU A 127 -0.86 -7.07 -18.85
CA LEU A 127 -0.45 -6.45 -17.59
C LEU A 127 1.07 -6.33 -17.48
N PRO A 128 1.61 -5.42 -16.65
CA PRO A 128 3.05 -5.31 -16.41
C PRO A 128 3.62 -6.61 -15.81
N GLU A 129 4.90 -6.90 -16.09
CA GLU A 129 5.59 -8.14 -15.66
C GLU A 129 5.44 -8.42 -14.16
N ILE A 130 5.43 -7.36 -13.34
CA ILE A 130 5.26 -7.50 -11.89
C ILE A 130 4.01 -8.32 -11.53
N CYS A 131 2.92 -8.22 -12.31
CA CYS A 131 1.70 -8.98 -12.07
C CYS A 131 1.87 -10.50 -12.24
N SER A 132 2.90 -10.96 -12.95
CA SER A 132 3.15 -12.39 -13.19
C SER A 132 4.13 -13.02 -12.20
N VAL A 133 4.82 -12.22 -11.39
CA VAL A 133 5.89 -12.69 -10.48
C VAL A 133 5.57 -12.48 -8.99
N VAL A 134 4.38 -11.94 -8.68
CA VAL A 134 3.80 -11.92 -7.32
C VAL A 134 2.82 -13.05 -7.07
#